data_AF-A0A2K3LW32-F1
#
_entry.id   AF-A0A2K3LW32-F1
#
_cell.length_a   1.000
_cell.length_b   1.000
_cell.length_c   1.000
_cell.angle_alpha   90.00
_cell.angle_beta   90.00
_cell.angle_gamma   90.00
#
_symmetry.space_group_name_H-M   'P 1'
#
loop_
_entity.id
_entity.type
_entity.pdbx_description
1 polymer ?
#
loop_
_entity_poly.entity_id
_entity_poly.type
_entity_poly.pdbx_seq_one_letter_code
_entity_poly.pdbx_strand_id
1 'polypeptide(L)'
;RRGARRRRLFAWEEQLWGDCCTIVANVVLQVDSPDVWEWIPDQGTSYSVSGAYHLLTHMYPREMCAHNDLIWNKLVPSKMSTFTRRFINDRLPTKFNLFTRGCLRNDSLLCSAGCDAIEDIHHLFLNCPVFGAIWSAIISWLGITGVLPDNAMSLASQFRGAHGFSKNIKTCLQAIWLASIGSIWKARNDRNDRVFNGNTVTIDRLIFTTKVQV
;
A
#
# COMPACT_ATOMS: atom_id res chain seq x y z
N ARG A 1 -0.47 -36.03 16.24
CA ARG A 1 -1.03 -34.78 16.82
C ARG A 1 -0.19 -33.62 16.28
N ARG A 2 -0.63 -32.61 15.52
CA ARG A 2 -1.92 -32.10 15.06
C ARG A 2 -1.79 -31.90 13.54
N GLY A 3 -2.72 -32.42 12.74
CA GLY A 3 -2.74 -32.13 11.30
C GLY A 3 -2.99 -30.65 11.11
N ALA A 4 -2.05 -29.93 10.50
CA ALA A 4 -2.29 -28.57 10.05
C ALA A 4 -3.49 -28.61 9.10
N ARG A 5 -4.61 -27.97 9.47
CA ARG A 5 -5.74 -27.78 8.56
C ARG A 5 -5.22 -26.92 7.40
N ARG A 6 -4.87 -27.56 6.28
CA ARG A 6 -4.66 -26.86 5.01
C ARG A 6 -6.02 -26.29 4.62
N ARG A 7 -6.11 -24.96 4.52
CA ARG A 7 -7.30 -24.31 3.95
C ARG A 7 -7.48 -24.78 2.51
N ARG A 8 -8.73 -24.81 2.02
CA ARG A 8 -8.97 -24.97 0.58
C ARG A 8 -8.32 -23.79 -0.16
N LEU A 9 -7.73 -24.09 -1.32
CA LEU A 9 -7.22 -23.08 -2.23
C LEU A 9 -8.39 -22.25 -2.76
N PHE A 10 -8.16 -20.96 -3.00
CA PHE A 10 -9.08 -20.16 -3.77
C PHE A 10 -8.97 -20.52 -5.27
N ALA A 11 -9.99 -20.21 -6.06
CA ALA A 11 -10.02 -20.57 -7.50
C ALA A 11 -8.78 -20.06 -8.27
N TRP A 12 -8.28 -18.85 -7.95
CA TRP A 12 -7.06 -18.32 -8.56
C TRP A 12 -5.78 -19.03 -8.07
N GLU A 13 -5.78 -19.61 -6.87
CA GLU A 13 -4.66 -20.39 -6.37
C GLU A 13 -4.66 -21.81 -6.94
N GLU A 14 -5.83 -22.37 -7.26
CA GLU A 14 -5.92 -23.64 -7.99
C GLU A 14 -5.33 -23.51 -9.40
N GLN A 15 -5.52 -22.37 -10.06
CA GLN A 15 -4.87 -22.08 -11.33
C GLN A 15 -3.34 -22.00 -11.19
N LEU A 16 -2.83 -21.21 -10.23
CA LEU A 16 -1.38 -21.12 -9.96
C LEU A 16 -0.77 -22.48 -9.56
N TRP A 17 -1.54 -23.29 -8.84
CA TRP A 17 -1.14 -24.65 -8.49
C TRP A 17 -1.06 -25.55 -9.72
N GLY A 18 -2.04 -25.46 -10.63
CA GLY A 18 -2.01 -26.14 -11.92
C GLY A 18 -0.77 -25.78 -12.73
N ASP A 19 -0.47 -24.48 -12.85
CA ASP A 19 0.71 -23.97 -13.56
C ASP A 19 2.00 -24.54 -12.94
N CYS A 20 2.09 -24.53 -11.60
CA CYS A 20 3.22 -25.11 -10.87
C CYS A 20 3.36 -26.62 -11.14
N CYS A 21 2.26 -27.38 -11.09
CA CYS A 21 2.26 -28.80 -11.41
C CYS A 21 2.74 -29.07 -12.85
N THR A 22 2.35 -28.25 -13.83
CA THR A 22 2.84 -28.40 -15.20
C THR A 22 4.33 -28.12 -15.35
N ILE A 23 4.88 -27.16 -14.58
CA ILE A 23 6.33 -26.90 -14.57
C ILE A 23 7.07 -28.10 -13.99
N VAL A 24 6.59 -28.63 -12.87
CA VAL A 24 7.24 -29.75 -12.16
C VAL A 24 7.06 -31.08 -12.90
N ALA A 25 5.96 -31.26 -13.65
CA ALA A 25 5.68 -32.50 -14.39
C ALA A 25 6.77 -32.86 -15.41
N ASN A 26 7.51 -31.88 -15.92
CA ASN A 26 8.61 -32.09 -16.87
C ASN A 26 10.00 -32.20 -16.19
N VAL A 27 10.06 -32.18 -14.86
CA VAL A 27 11.32 -32.32 -14.11
C VAL A 27 11.63 -33.80 -13.89
N VAL A 28 12.72 -34.28 -14.47
CA VAL A 28 13.23 -35.64 -14.23
C VAL A 28 14.23 -35.57 -13.07
N LEU A 29 13.87 -36.16 -11.94
CA LEU A 29 14.74 -36.23 -10.77
C LEU A 29 15.86 -37.25 -10.98
N GLN A 30 17.09 -36.89 -10.63
CA GLN A 30 18.23 -37.81 -10.65
C GLN A 30 18.39 -38.46 -9.27
N VAL A 31 18.17 -39.77 -9.19
CA VAL A 31 18.09 -40.52 -7.92
C VAL A 31 19.43 -40.60 -7.18
N ASP A 32 20.54 -40.57 -7.91
CA ASP A 32 21.90 -40.75 -7.36
C ASP A 32 22.73 -39.46 -7.33
N SER A 33 22.11 -38.32 -7.58
CA SER A 33 22.76 -37.00 -7.51
C SER A 33 22.27 -36.24 -6.29
N PRO A 34 23.15 -35.71 -5.43
CA PRO A 34 22.72 -34.87 -4.32
C PRO A 34 22.18 -33.54 -4.86
N ASP A 35 21.13 -33.01 -4.22
CA ASP A 35 20.63 -31.67 -4.53
C ASP A 35 21.71 -30.62 -4.27
N VAL A 36 21.98 -29.76 -5.26
CA VAL A 36 22.92 -28.64 -5.15
C VAL A 36 22.19 -27.33 -5.38
N TRP A 37 22.47 -26.33 -4.56
CA TRP A 37 22.00 -24.97 -4.80
C TRP A 37 22.76 -24.37 -5.98
N GLU A 38 22.06 -24.16 -7.09
CA GLU A 38 22.60 -23.48 -8.27
C GLU A 38 22.23 -22.00 -8.27
N TRP A 39 23.23 -21.15 -8.51
CA TRP A 39 23.02 -19.74 -8.76
C TRP A 39 22.70 -19.52 -10.24
N ILE A 40 21.41 -19.58 -10.58
CA ILE A 40 20.89 -19.49 -11.96
C ILE A 40 21.44 -18.30 -12.77
N PRO A 41 21.59 -17.08 -12.20
CA PRO A 41 22.04 -15.93 -12.98
C PRO A 41 23.44 -16.08 -13.59
N ASP A 42 24.35 -16.79 -12.92
CA ASP A 42 25.73 -16.99 -13.37
C ASP A 42 26.09 -18.48 -13.28
N GLN A 43 25.55 -19.27 -14.22
CA GLN A 43 25.77 -20.72 -14.29
C GLN A 43 27.27 -21.06 -14.25
N GLY A 44 27.66 -21.93 -13.32
CA GLY A 44 29.05 -22.34 -13.11
C GLY A 44 29.83 -21.53 -12.07
N THR A 45 29.28 -20.44 -11.52
CA THR A 45 29.84 -19.75 -10.36
C THR A 45 28.97 -19.95 -9.12
N SER A 46 29.58 -20.05 -7.95
CA SER A 46 28.83 -20.09 -6.69
C SER A 46 28.20 -18.73 -6.40
N TYR A 47 27.11 -18.73 -5.64
CA TYR A 47 26.47 -17.50 -5.17
C TYR A 47 27.50 -16.56 -4.55
N SER A 48 27.52 -15.31 -5.03
CA SER A 48 28.28 -14.23 -4.40
C SER A 48 27.35 -13.07 -4.09
N VAL A 49 27.55 -12.46 -2.91
CA VAL A 49 26.79 -11.26 -2.51
C VAL A 49 27.02 -10.12 -3.50
N SER A 50 28.23 -10.00 -4.04
CA SER A 50 28.57 -8.99 -5.05
C SER A 50 27.85 -9.23 -6.38
N GLY A 51 27.82 -10.46 -6.88
CA GLY A 51 27.08 -10.82 -8.10
C GLY A 51 25.57 -10.60 -7.94
N ALA A 52 24.99 -11.07 -6.83
CA ALA A 52 23.59 -10.84 -6.50
C ALA A 52 23.25 -9.35 -6.38
N TYR A 53 24.09 -8.56 -5.71
CA TYR A 53 23.89 -7.12 -5.58
C TYR A 53 23.98 -6.41 -6.94
N HIS A 54 24.94 -6.80 -7.78
CA HIS A 54 25.10 -6.25 -9.12
C HIS A 54 23.86 -6.55 -9.99
N LEU A 55 23.37 -7.79 -9.96
CA LEU A 55 22.15 -8.19 -10.67
C LEU A 55 20.91 -7.40 -10.21
N LEU A 56 20.72 -7.28 -8.89
CA LEU A 56 19.61 -6.52 -8.30
C LEU A 56 19.67 -5.00 -8.56
N THR A 57 20.87 -4.48 -8.85
CA THR A 57 21.08 -3.04 -9.04
C THR A 57 21.12 -2.65 -10.52
N HIS A 58 21.60 -3.53 -11.40
CA HIS A 58 21.88 -3.22 -12.81
C HIS A 58 21.03 -3.99 -13.83
N MET A 59 20.60 -5.22 -13.54
CA MET A 59 19.91 -6.06 -14.53
C MET A 59 18.39 -5.99 -14.44
N TYR A 60 17.84 -5.82 -13.24
CA TYR A 60 16.44 -5.46 -13.10
C TYR A 60 16.36 -3.94 -13.26
N PRO A 61 15.62 -3.41 -14.27
CA PRO A 61 15.27 -2.01 -14.26
C PRO A 61 14.62 -1.77 -12.91
N ARG A 62 15.32 -1.02 -12.06
CA ARG A 62 14.67 -0.50 -10.87
C ARG A 62 13.65 0.45 -11.46
N GLU A 63 12.41 -0.01 -11.60
CA GLU A 63 11.26 0.86 -11.45
C GLU A 63 11.40 1.40 -10.04
N MET A 64 12.29 2.39 -9.87
CA MET A 64 12.29 3.24 -8.71
C MET A 64 10.90 3.80 -8.78
N CYS A 65 10.02 3.28 -7.93
CA CYS A 65 8.67 3.78 -7.78
C CYS A 65 8.81 5.29 -7.85
N ALA A 66 8.13 5.93 -8.79
CA ALA A 66 8.18 7.36 -9.06
C ALA A 66 7.68 8.18 -7.85
N HIS A 67 7.72 7.64 -6.64
CA HIS A 67 7.21 8.10 -5.38
C HIS A 67 8.22 7.88 -4.24
N ASN A 68 9.44 7.36 -4.48
CA ASN A 68 10.45 7.23 -3.42
C ASN A 68 10.79 8.58 -2.76
N ASP A 69 10.79 9.68 -3.54
CA ASP A 69 11.00 11.03 -3.02
C ASP A 69 9.82 11.54 -2.17
N LEU A 70 8.65 10.89 -2.26
CA LEU A 70 7.48 11.21 -1.42
C LEU A 70 7.52 10.48 -0.08
N ILE A 71 8.24 9.36 0.02
CA ILE A 71 8.33 8.56 1.26
C ILE A 71 9.11 9.30 2.33
N TRP A 72 10.17 10.00 1.92
CA TRP A 72 11.13 10.62 2.83
C TRP A 72 10.95 12.13 2.84
N ASN A 73 10.27 12.64 3.86
CA ASN A 73 10.11 14.07 4.07
C ASN A 73 10.53 14.42 5.51
N LYS A 74 11.43 15.41 5.63
CA LYS A 74 12.00 15.85 6.92
C LYS A 74 11.01 16.54 7.86
N LEU A 75 9.87 16.99 7.34
CA LEU A 75 8.84 17.70 8.11
C LEU A 75 7.84 16.76 8.79
N VAL A 76 7.91 15.45 8.52
CA VAL A 76 7.00 14.47 9.14
C VAL A 76 7.77 13.41 9.94
N PRO A 77 7.16 12.81 10.97
CA PRO A 77 7.78 11.73 11.72
C PRO A 77 8.08 10.50 10.85
N SER A 78 9.14 9.75 11.18
CA SER A 78 9.54 8.52 10.45
C SER A 78 8.45 7.44 10.38
N LYS A 79 7.52 7.43 11.34
CA LYS A 79 6.32 6.57 11.31
C LYS A 79 5.47 6.83 10.06
N MET A 80 5.39 8.08 9.61
CA MET A 80 4.66 8.45 8.40
C MET A 80 5.36 7.94 7.14
N SER A 81 6.68 7.89 7.09
CA SER A 81 7.41 7.27 5.97
C SER A 81 7.12 5.78 5.85
N THR A 82 7.10 5.05 6.97
CA THR A 82 6.73 3.62 6.97
C THR A 82 5.30 3.42 6.51
N PHE A 83 4.36 4.24 7.00
CA PHE A 83 2.97 4.22 6.57
C PHE A 83 2.84 4.48 5.06
N THR A 84 3.51 5.51 4.55
CA THR A 84 3.48 5.92 3.14
C THR A 84 4.05 4.84 2.23
N ARG A 85 5.14 4.18 2.65
CA ARG A 85 5.67 3.03 1.92
C ARG A 85 4.65 1.90 1.83
N ARG A 86 3.88 1.63 2.90
CA ARG A 86 2.80 0.63 2.84
C ARG A 86 1.65 1.10 1.95
N PHE A 87 1.31 2.38 1.96
CA PHE A 87 0.30 2.96 1.08
C PHE A 87 0.67 2.78 -0.40
N ILE A 88 1.87 3.20 -0.80
CA ILE A 88 2.35 3.14 -2.19
C ILE A 88 2.36 1.71 -2.74
N ASN A 89 2.62 0.72 -1.89
CA ASN A 89 2.71 -0.69 -2.30
C ASN A 89 1.39 -1.46 -2.12
N ASP A 90 0.28 -0.77 -1.84
CA ASP A 90 -1.02 -1.36 -1.51
C ASP A 90 -0.93 -2.45 -0.41
N ARG A 91 -0.15 -2.16 0.65
CA ARG A 91 0.08 -3.07 1.78
C ARG A 91 -0.59 -2.63 3.06
N LEU A 92 -1.38 -1.56 3.04
CA LEU A 92 -2.18 -1.15 4.18
C LEU A 92 -3.25 -2.21 4.51
N PRO A 93 -3.59 -2.42 5.79
CA PRO A 93 -4.64 -3.35 6.20
C PRO A 93 -6.05 -2.75 5.97
N THR A 94 -6.36 -2.41 4.72
CA THR A 94 -7.74 -2.16 4.27
C THR A 94 -8.54 -3.46 4.39
N LYS A 95 -9.86 -3.40 4.46
CA LYS A 95 -10.66 -4.64 4.56
C LYS A 95 -10.44 -5.57 3.38
N PHE A 96 -10.30 -5.01 2.17
CA PHE A 96 -9.95 -5.80 0.98
C PHE A 96 -8.58 -6.48 1.13
N ASN A 97 -7.53 -5.76 1.56
CA ASN A 97 -6.19 -6.34 1.73
C ASN A 97 -6.11 -7.35 2.89
N LEU A 98 -6.96 -7.22 3.91
CA LEU A 98 -7.07 -8.21 4.96
C LEU A 98 -7.80 -9.46 4.46
N PHE A 99 -8.83 -9.31 3.63
CA PHE A 99 -9.53 -10.42 3.01
C PHE A 99 -8.63 -11.21 2.06
N THR A 100 -7.86 -10.55 1.19
CA THR A 100 -6.92 -11.23 0.27
C THR A 100 -5.84 -12.01 1.04
N ARG A 101 -5.50 -11.59 2.26
CA ARG A 101 -4.60 -12.30 3.18
C ARG A 101 -5.28 -13.40 4.00
N GLY A 102 -6.58 -13.61 3.84
CA GLY A 102 -7.37 -14.58 4.60
C GLY A 102 -7.64 -14.19 6.05
N CYS A 103 -7.48 -12.91 6.41
CA CYS A 103 -7.73 -12.39 7.76
C CYS A 103 -9.20 -11.98 7.99
N LEU A 104 -9.99 -11.78 6.93
CA LEU A 104 -11.40 -11.41 7.00
C LEU A 104 -12.28 -12.36 6.17
N ARG A 105 -13.56 -12.46 6.54
CA ARG A 105 -14.61 -13.13 5.76
C ARG A 105 -15.28 -12.15 4.79
N ASN A 106 -15.95 -12.68 3.76
CA ASN A 106 -16.59 -11.89 2.69
C ASN A 106 -17.63 -10.87 3.19
N ASP A 107 -18.28 -11.16 4.31
CA ASP A 107 -19.32 -10.32 4.93
C ASP A 107 -18.81 -8.99 5.49
N SER A 108 -17.49 -8.81 5.59
CA SER A 108 -16.87 -7.71 6.31
C SER A 108 -16.07 -6.75 5.42
N LEU A 109 -16.32 -6.74 4.10
CA LEU A 109 -15.56 -5.96 3.11
C LEU A 109 -15.99 -4.50 2.97
N LEU A 110 -17.19 -4.14 3.43
CA LEU A 110 -17.78 -2.82 3.20
C LEU A 110 -17.01 -1.72 3.93
N CYS A 111 -16.94 -0.54 3.31
CA CYS A 111 -16.23 0.63 3.79
C CYS A 111 -16.65 1.03 5.20
N SER A 112 -15.66 1.32 6.05
CA SER A 112 -15.88 1.80 7.42
C SER A 112 -16.58 3.17 7.51
N ALA A 113 -16.76 3.84 6.38
CA ALA A 113 -17.59 5.02 6.27
C ALA A 113 -19.10 4.73 6.24
N GLY A 114 -19.51 3.49 5.93
CA GLY A 114 -20.92 3.12 5.76
C GLY A 114 -21.51 3.56 4.42
N CYS A 115 -20.70 3.60 3.36
CA CYS A 115 -21.12 3.99 2.00
C CYS A 115 -21.33 2.79 1.05
N ASP A 116 -21.49 1.58 1.60
CA ASP A 116 -21.80 0.33 0.89
C ASP A 116 -20.87 -0.09 -0.26
N ALA A 117 -19.71 0.54 -0.39
CA ALA A 117 -18.65 0.15 -1.31
C ALA A 117 -17.57 -0.69 -0.62
N ILE A 118 -16.79 -1.46 -1.38
CA ILE A 118 -15.67 -2.25 -0.86
C ILE A 118 -14.55 -1.32 -0.38
N GLU A 119 -13.99 -1.61 0.80
CA GLU A 119 -12.85 -0.86 1.33
C GLU A 119 -11.52 -1.33 0.74
N ASP A 120 -11.19 -0.84 -0.44
CA ASP A 120 -9.82 -0.85 -0.98
C ASP A 120 -9.11 0.50 -0.77
N ILE A 121 -7.85 0.61 -1.20
CA ILE A 121 -7.06 1.83 -1.02
C ILE A 121 -7.58 3.01 -1.86
N HIS A 122 -8.11 2.75 -3.06
CA HIS A 122 -8.61 3.79 -3.96
C HIS A 122 -9.93 4.36 -3.44
N HIS A 123 -10.84 3.47 -3.05
CA HIS A 123 -12.08 3.85 -2.42
C HIS A 123 -11.82 4.60 -1.10
N LEU A 124 -11.03 4.03 -0.19
CA LEU A 124 -10.81 4.63 1.12
C LEU A 124 -10.23 6.05 1.04
N PHE A 125 -9.25 6.27 0.15
CA PHE A 125 -8.52 7.53 0.11
C PHE A 125 -9.04 8.52 -0.95
N LEU A 126 -9.84 8.09 -1.93
CA LEU A 126 -10.33 8.99 -2.99
C LEU A 126 -11.85 8.91 -3.19
N ASN A 127 -12.36 7.71 -3.51
CA ASN A 127 -13.73 7.60 -4.03
C ASN A 127 -14.80 7.54 -2.93
N CYS A 128 -14.40 7.36 -1.67
CA CYS A 128 -15.32 7.35 -0.55
C CYS A 128 -15.93 8.76 -0.36
N PRO A 129 -17.26 8.91 -0.35
CA PRO A 129 -17.88 10.23 -0.20
C PRO A 129 -17.56 10.89 1.15
N VAL A 130 -17.27 10.10 2.19
CA VAL A 130 -16.95 10.61 3.53
C VAL A 130 -15.48 11.01 3.64
N PHE A 131 -14.56 10.11 3.26
CA PHE A 131 -13.12 10.38 3.40
C PHE A 131 -12.57 11.20 2.23
N GLY A 132 -13.11 11.04 1.02
CA GLY A 132 -12.75 11.81 -0.16
C GLY A 132 -13.06 13.30 -0.03
N ALA A 133 -14.11 13.67 0.72
CA ALA A 133 -14.43 15.07 1.02
C ALA A 133 -13.29 15.83 1.74
N ILE A 134 -12.40 15.10 2.43
CA ILE A 134 -11.21 15.69 3.07
C ILE A 134 -10.29 16.32 2.01
N TRP A 135 -10.15 15.68 0.85
CA TRP A 135 -9.34 16.23 -0.23
C TRP A 135 -9.93 17.48 -0.85
N SER A 136 -11.25 17.54 -1.03
CA SER A 136 -11.92 18.76 -1.50
C SER A 136 -11.67 19.92 -0.55
N ALA A 137 -11.72 19.69 0.77
CA ALA A 137 -11.41 20.70 1.77
C ALA A 137 -9.94 21.15 1.72
N ILE A 138 -8.99 20.21 1.55
CA ILE A 138 -7.56 20.52 1.43
C ILE A 138 -7.28 21.34 0.16
N ILE A 139 -7.81 20.92 -0.98
CA ILE A 139 -7.63 21.62 -2.26
C ILE A 139 -8.19 23.03 -2.18
N SER A 140 -9.39 23.18 -1.61
CA SER A 140 -10.00 24.49 -1.36
C SER A 140 -9.15 25.35 -0.41
N TRP A 141 -8.58 24.77 0.65
CA TRP A 141 -7.70 25.49 1.58
C TRP A 141 -6.40 25.96 0.93
N LEU A 142 -5.83 25.15 0.02
CA LEU A 142 -4.63 25.51 -0.73
C LEU A 142 -4.90 26.51 -1.87
N GLY A 143 -6.17 26.81 -2.16
CA GLY A 143 -6.55 27.67 -3.28
C GLY A 143 -6.20 27.09 -4.65
N ILE A 144 -6.02 25.78 -4.74
CA ILE A 144 -5.68 25.09 -5.99
C ILE A 144 -6.98 24.77 -6.73
N THR A 145 -7.06 25.14 -8.01
CA THR A 145 -8.14 24.68 -8.89
C THR A 145 -7.71 23.37 -9.55
N GLY A 146 -8.45 22.28 -9.28
CA GLY A 146 -8.09 20.97 -9.82
C GLY A 146 -9.11 19.90 -9.53
N VAL A 147 -9.17 18.90 -10.42
CA VAL A 147 -9.98 17.69 -10.25
C VAL A 147 -9.14 16.66 -9.50
N LEU A 148 -9.76 16.00 -8.52
CA LEU A 148 -9.13 14.86 -7.85
C LEU A 148 -8.86 13.75 -8.88
N PRO A 149 -7.63 13.19 -8.91
CA PRO A 149 -7.32 12.13 -9.84
C PRO A 149 -8.06 10.85 -9.46
N ASP A 150 -8.23 9.98 -10.44
CA ASP A 150 -8.93 8.70 -10.34
C ASP A 150 -8.22 7.65 -9.47
N ASN A 151 -6.92 7.80 -9.26
CA ASN A 151 -6.12 6.85 -8.51
C ASN A 151 -5.17 7.52 -7.50
N ALA A 152 -4.90 6.78 -6.42
CA ALA A 152 -4.24 7.29 -5.22
C ALA A 152 -2.76 7.66 -5.48
N MET A 153 -2.16 7.04 -6.50
CA MET A 153 -0.79 7.27 -6.93
C MET A 153 -0.66 8.53 -7.80
N SER A 154 -1.65 8.80 -8.65
CA SER A 154 -1.79 10.06 -9.37
C SER A 154 -2.01 11.23 -8.42
N LEU A 155 -2.69 11.03 -7.28
CA LEU A 155 -2.76 12.06 -6.25
C LEU A 155 -1.37 12.34 -5.65
N ALA A 156 -0.62 11.28 -5.36
CA ALA A 156 0.74 11.40 -4.86
C ALA A 156 1.66 12.16 -5.84
N SER A 157 1.49 11.96 -7.16
CA SER A 157 2.28 12.66 -8.17
C SER A 157 1.96 14.15 -8.27
N GLN A 158 0.69 14.56 -8.07
CA GLN A 158 0.32 15.99 -8.02
C GLN A 158 1.05 16.73 -6.89
N PHE A 159 1.09 16.12 -5.69
CA PHE A 159 1.75 16.71 -4.51
C PHE A 159 3.27 16.57 -4.51
N ARG A 160 3.86 15.80 -5.44
CA ARG A 160 5.32 15.74 -5.67
C ARG A 160 5.87 17.08 -6.16
N GLY A 161 5.05 17.91 -6.80
CA GLY A 161 5.46 19.20 -7.34
C GLY A 161 6.26 19.05 -8.64
N ALA A 162 5.67 18.40 -9.65
CA ALA A 162 6.20 18.39 -11.02
C ALA A 162 6.20 19.78 -11.68
N HIS A 163 5.44 20.72 -11.12
CA HIS A 163 5.39 22.11 -11.58
C HIS A 163 6.51 22.93 -10.92
N GLY A 164 6.92 24.04 -11.54
CA GLY A 164 8.10 24.87 -11.23
C GLY A 164 8.19 25.52 -9.83
N PHE A 165 7.58 24.92 -8.82
CA PHE A 165 7.66 25.30 -7.42
C PHE A 165 9.09 25.19 -6.86
N SER A 166 9.40 26.07 -5.90
CA SER A 166 10.65 25.99 -5.14
C SER A 166 10.74 24.71 -4.30
N LYS A 167 11.96 24.28 -3.97
CA LYS A 167 12.20 23.07 -3.15
C LYS A 167 11.45 23.10 -1.81
N ASN A 168 11.33 24.28 -1.19
CA ASN A 168 10.61 24.44 0.08
C ASN A 168 9.11 24.22 -0.10
N ILE A 169 8.49 24.80 -1.14
CA ILE A 169 7.07 24.60 -1.43
C ILE A 169 6.78 23.13 -1.73
N LYS A 170 7.64 22.45 -2.51
CA LYS A 170 7.50 21.00 -2.76
C LYS A 170 7.54 20.20 -1.46
N THR A 171 8.46 20.53 -0.56
CA THR A 171 8.57 19.85 0.74
C THR A 171 7.30 20.06 1.59
N CYS A 172 6.72 21.27 1.56
CA CYS A 172 5.47 21.55 2.27
C CYS A 172 4.27 20.82 1.65
N LEU A 173 4.13 20.82 0.32
CA LEU A 173 3.06 20.11 -0.37
C LEU A 173 3.12 18.60 -0.10
N GLN A 174 4.32 18.02 -0.13
CA GLN A 174 4.53 16.63 0.28
C GLN A 174 4.11 16.39 1.73
N ALA A 175 4.47 17.27 2.66
CA ALA A 175 4.08 17.15 4.07
C ALA A 175 2.55 17.23 4.25
N ILE A 176 1.88 18.13 3.53
CA ILE A 176 0.42 18.23 3.52
C ILE A 176 -0.20 16.94 3.01
N TRP A 177 0.29 16.40 1.89
CA TRP A 177 -0.20 15.12 1.35
C TRP A 177 -0.03 13.98 2.36
N LEU A 178 1.15 13.86 2.96
CA LEU A 178 1.47 12.86 4.00
C LEU A 178 0.54 12.99 5.22
N ALA A 179 0.33 14.21 5.72
CA ALA A 179 -0.56 14.49 6.84
C ALA A 179 -2.02 14.14 6.50
N SER A 180 -2.43 14.37 5.25
CA SER A 180 -3.79 14.11 4.76
C SER A 180 -4.09 12.62 4.70
N ILE A 181 -3.22 11.82 4.08
CA ILE A 181 -3.36 10.36 4.09
C ILE A 181 -3.29 9.79 5.52
N GLY A 182 -2.43 10.36 6.38
CA GLY A 182 -2.36 9.97 7.79
C GLY A 182 -3.66 10.26 8.55
N SER A 183 -4.27 11.41 8.29
CA SER A 183 -5.53 11.83 8.91
C SER A 183 -6.71 10.97 8.46
N ILE A 184 -6.82 10.67 7.16
CA ILE A 184 -7.83 9.74 6.62
C ILE A 184 -7.69 8.37 7.28
N TRP A 185 -6.46 7.84 7.33
CA TRP A 185 -6.20 6.54 7.92
C TRP A 185 -6.55 6.48 9.41
N LYS A 186 -6.18 7.52 10.15
CA LYS A 186 -6.53 7.66 11.56
C LYS A 186 -8.05 7.74 11.75
N ALA A 187 -8.75 8.56 10.96
CA ALA A 187 -10.20 8.68 11.01
C ALA A 187 -10.92 7.36 10.73
N ARG A 188 -10.41 6.58 9.76
CA ARG A 188 -10.91 5.23 9.47
C ARG A 188 -10.67 4.26 10.63
N ASN A 189 -9.48 4.26 11.24
CA ASN A 189 -9.20 3.40 12.38
C ASN A 189 -10.06 3.78 13.58
N ASP A 190 -10.18 5.08 13.89
CA ASP A 190 -11.07 5.56 14.94
C ASP A 190 -12.50 5.09 14.67
N ARG A 191 -13.03 5.22 13.44
CA ARG A 191 -14.37 4.71 13.11
C ARG A 191 -14.49 3.20 13.29
N ASN A 192 -13.49 2.42 12.87
CA ASN A 192 -13.49 0.98 13.12
C ASN A 192 -13.50 0.68 14.61
N ASP A 193 -12.63 1.32 15.39
CA ASP A 193 -12.61 1.17 16.84
C ASP A 193 -13.95 1.55 17.47
N ARG A 194 -14.71 2.47 16.88
CA ARG A 194 -16.08 2.80 17.34
C ARG A 194 -17.15 1.81 16.90
N VAL A 195 -16.98 1.14 15.77
CA VAL A 195 -17.85 0.01 15.39
C VAL A 195 -17.55 -1.18 16.30
N PHE A 196 -16.28 -1.36 16.67
CA PHE A 196 -15.86 -2.41 17.61
C PHE A 196 -16.14 -2.07 19.08
N ASN A 197 -16.13 -0.79 19.49
CA ASN A 197 -16.26 -0.33 20.89
C ASN A 197 -17.42 0.65 21.18
N GLY A 198 -18.28 1.00 20.21
CA GLY A 198 -19.54 1.75 20.39
C GLY A 198 -19.50 3.29 20.46
N ASN A 199 -18.36 3.98 20.28
CA ASN A 199 -18.25 5.41 20.69
C ASN A 199 -18.25 6.47 19.55
N THR A 200 -19.38 7.03 19.14
CA THR A 200 -19.42 8.11 18.12
C THR A 200 -18.63 9.38 18.52
N VAL A 201 -17.71 9.85 17.68
CA VAL A 201 -17.08 11.18 17.83
C VAL A 201 -17.16 11.97 16.51
N THR A 202 -17.62 13.20 16.60
CA THR A 202 -18.01 14.09 15.50
C THR A 202 -16.86 14.61 14.64
N ILE A 203 -17.18 14.96 13.39
CA ILE A 203 -16.27 15.46 12.34
C ILE A 203 -15.48 16.70 12.80
N ASP A 204 -16.06 17.53 13.66
CA ASP A 204 -15.41 18.74 14.19
C ASP A 204 -14.11 18.45 14.96
N ARG A 205 -14.04 17.28 15.61
CA ARG A 205 -12.85 16.88 16.37
C ARG A 205 -11.69 16.44 15.47
N LEU A 206 -11.99 15.91 14.28
CA LEU A 206 -10.98 15.54 13.28
C LEU A 206 -10.28 16.78 12.72
N ILE A 207 -11.06 17.81 12.38
CA ILE A 207 -10.53 19.10 11.89
C ILE A 207 -9.64 19.76 12.95
N PHE A 208 -10.03 19.69 14.22
CA PHE A 208 -9.21 20.21 15.32
C PHE A 208 -7.87 19.47 15.47
N THR A 209 -7.85 18.13 15.41
CA THR A 209 -6.60 17.37 15.49
C THR A 209 -5.67 17.60 14.29
N THR A 210 -6.19 17.87 13.10
CA THR A 210 -5.36 18.19 11.93
C THR A 210 -4.69 19.55 12.09
N LYS A 211 -5.34 20.52 12.75
CA LYS A 211 -4.75 21.84 13.05
C LYS A 211 -3.69 21.83 14.15
N VAL A 212 -3.68 20.83 15.03
CA VAL A 212 -2.73 20.72 16.16
C VAL A 212 -1.46 19.94 15.79
N GLN A 213 -1.48 19.20 14.67
CA GLN A 213 -0.31 18.45 14.17
C GLN A 213 0.46 19.17 13.05
N VAL A 214 0.01 20.36 12.65
CA VAL A 214 0.72 21.30 11.76
C VAL A 214 1.32 22.40 12.62
#